data_AF-A0A9D6C7G4-F1
#
_entry.id   AF-A0A9D6C7G4-F1
#
_cell.length_a   1.000
_cell.length_b   1.000
_cell.length_c   1.000
_cell.angle_alpha   90.00
_cell.angle_beta   90.00
_cell.angle_gamma   90.00
#
_symmetry.space_group_name_H-M   'P 1'
#
loop_
_entity.id
_entity.type
_entity.pdbx_description
1 polymer ?
#
loop_
_entity_poly.entity_id
_entity_poly.type
_entity_poly.pdbx_seq_one_letter_code
_entity_poly.pdbx_strand_id
1 'polypeptide(L)'
;MAALPFDSAEIDELVLRLNAVMAKEGMDIPDPGSNASDDEVADTLQESAGDLSRDELTQEIESMDDEQKDALVALFWIGRGDAEPEEWEETKALARQQHEGLVSTYLLGQPEVGEFLAEGLERMLEYGVE
;
A
#
# COMPACT_ATOMS: atom_id res chain seq x y z
N MET A 1 5.87 12.59 -21.78
CA MET A 1 4.78 12.65 -20.79
C MET A 1 4.88 11.38 -20.00
N ALA A 2 4.98 11.48 -18.67
CA ALA A 2 4.73 10.31 -17.85
C ALA A 2 3.33 9.77 -18.21
N ALA A 3 3.15 8.48 -18.12
CA ALA A 3 1.84 7.85 -18.27
C ALA A 3 1.64 7.00 -17.03
N LEU A 4 0.56 7.27 -16.31
CA LEU A 4 0.17 6.44 -15.18
C LEU A 4 -0.46 5.15 -15.75
N PRO A 5 -0.04 3.96 -15.30
CA PRO A 5 -0.68 2.71 -15.70
C PRO A 5 -2.01 2.47 -14.97
N PHE A 6 -2.59 3.51 -14.37
CA PHE A 6 -3.77 3.47 -13.52
C PHE A 6 -4.71 4.61 -13.86
N ASP A 7 -6.00 4.41 -13.62
CA ASP A 7 -6.96 5.49 -13.59
C ASP A 7 -6.91 6.19 -12.23
N SER A 8 -7.13 7.51 -12.19
CA SER A 8 -7.14 8.26 -10.94
C SER A 8 -8.25 7.80 -9.98
N ALA A 9 -9.38 7.32 -10.50
CA ALA A 9 -10.45 6.76 -9.69
C ALA A 9 -10.07 5.42 -9.05
N GLU A 10 -9.26 4.60 -9.73
CA GLU A 10 -8.78 3.32 -9.20
C GLU A 10 -7.87 3.55 -7.99
N ILE A 11 -6.95 4.51 -8.10
CA ILE A 11 -6.07 4.89 -6.99
C ILE A 11 -6.84 5.50 -5.82
N ASP A 12 -7.84 6.36 -6.08
CA ASP A 12 -8.67 6.95 -5.03
C ASP A 12 -9.46 5.88 -4.24
N GLU A 13 -10.04 4.90 -4.95
CA GLU A 13 -10.72 3.76 -4.31
C GLU A 13 -9.77 2.92 -3.47
N LEU A 14 -8.58 2.61 -4.02
CA LEU A 14 -7.54 1.87 -3.31
C LEU A 14 -7.10 2.61 -2.04
N VAL A 15 -6.88 3.93 -2.13
CA VAL A 15 -6.52 4.79 -0.99
C VAL A 15 -7.60 4.78 0.09
N LEU A 16 -8.87 4.89 -0.31
CA LEU A 16 -9.98 4.87 0.63
C LEU A 16 -10.02 3.55 1.42
N ARG A 17 -9.82 2.42 0.72
CA ARG A 17 -9.80 1.08 1.33
C ARG A 17 -8.57 0.90 2.22
N LEU A 18 -7.38 1.32 1.78
CA LEU A 18 -6.16 1.32 2.57
C LEU A 18 -6.36 2.07 3.88
N ASN A 19 -6.82 3.33 3.81
CA ASN A 19 -7.08 4.14 5.00
C ASN A 19 -8.13 3.51 5.93
N ALA A 20 -9.18 2.90 5.38
CA ALA A 20 -10.19 2.21 6.18
C ALA A 20 -9.61 1.00 6.93
N VAL A 21 -8.72 0.23 6.30
CA VAL A 21 -8.03 -0.90 6.93
C VAL A 21 -7.04 -0.42 7.97
N MET A 22 -6.16 0.54 7.65
CA MET A 22 -5.16 1.07 8.59
C MET A 22 -5.81 1.73 9.82
N ALA A 23 -6.90 2.47 9.63
CA ALA A 23 -7.66 3.09 10.72
C ALA A 23 -8.30 2.05 11.67
N LYS A 24 -8.69 0.90 11.13
CA LYS A 24 -9.23 -0.23 11.91
C LYS A 24 -8.13 -0.96 12.68
N GLU A 25 -6.98 -1.22 12.06
CA GLU A 25 -5.84 -1.89 12.71
C GLU A 25 -5.23 -1.07 13.85
N GLY A 26 -5.18 0.26 13.74
CA GLY A 26 -4.70 1.14 14.82
C GLY A 26 -5.51 1.07 16.11
N MET A 27 -6.69 0.44 16.09
CA MET A 27 -7.59 0.31 17.24
C MET A 27 -7.46 -1.04 17.96
N ASP A 28 -6.79 -2.02 17.35
CA ASP A 28 -6.42 -3.31 17.97
C ASP A 28 -5.13 -3.12 18.80
N ILE A 29 -5.22 -2.36 19.90
CA ILE A 29 -4.25 -2.50 20.99
C ILE A 29 -4.66 -3.76 21.75
N PRO A 30 -3.90 -4.88 21.69
CA PRO A 30 -4.16 -5.98 22.60
C PRO A 30 -3.94 -5.45 24.01
N ASP A 31 -4.99 -5.43 24.82
CA ASP A 31 -4.90 -5.08 26.24
C ASP A 31 -3.77 -5.93 26.87
N PRO A 32 -2.66 -5.33 27.35
CA PRO A 32 -1.56 -6.07 27.96
C PRO A 32 -1.97 -6.43 29.40
N GLY A 33 -3.03 -7.23 29.53
CA GLY A 33 -3.73 -7.47 30.79
C GLY A 33 -4.25 -8.88 31.00
N SER A 34 -3.87 -9.87 30.17
CA SER A 34 -4.14 -11.28 30.48
C SER A 34 -2.87 -12.11 30.51
N ASN A 35 -2.41 -12.43 31.72
CA ASN A 35 -1.32 -13.36 31.95
C ASN A 35 -1.91 -14.72 32.37
N ALA A 36 -1.28 -15.78 31.87
CA ALA A 36 -1.01 -17.07 32.51
C ALA A 36 -1.65 -18.32 31.88
N SER A 37 -0.71 -19.17 31.43
CA SER A 37 -0.72 -20.63 31.41
C SER A 37 -1.43 -21.39 30.31
N ASP A 38 -0.57 -22.12 29.59
CA ASP A 38 -0.71 -23.44 29.01
C ASP A 38 -1.65 -23.67 27.81
N ASP A 39 -1.04 -24.44 26.92
CA ASP A 39 -1.60 -25.47 26.06
C ASP A 39 -1.82 -25.17 24.57
N GLU A 40 -0.77 -25.56 23.82
CA GLU A 40 -0.78 -26.43 22.64
C GLU A 40 -2.01 -26.47 21.71
N VAL A 41 -1.67 -26.42 20.41
CA VAL A 41 -2.43 -26.83 19.23
C VAL A 41 -3.71 -26.06 18.91
N ALA A 42 -3.61 -25.13 17.98
CA ALA A 42 -4.02 -25.38 16.60
C ALA A 42 -3.74 -24.13 15.78
N ASP A 43 -3.17 -24.39 14.60
CA ASP A 43 -3.36 -23.64 13.36
C ASP A 43 -4.82 -23.16 13.29
N THR A 44 -5.07 -21.99 13.86
CA THR A 44 -6.33 -21.28 13.72
C THR A 44 -5.98 -20.17 12.77
N LEU A 45 -6.40 -20.39 11.52
CA LEU A 45 -6.84 -19.34 10.61
C LEU A 45 -7.76 -18.42 11.41
N GLN A 46 -7.15 -17.50 12.15
CA GLN A 46 -7.82 -16.41 12.80
C GLN A 46 -8.09 -15.43 11.66
N GLU A 47 -9.07 -15.77 10.84
CA GLU A 47 -9.75 -14.89 9.90
C GLU A 47 -10.47 -13.81 10.73
N SER A 48 -9.68 -13.02 11.46
CA SER A 48 -10.15 -11.78 12.05
C SER A 48 -10.63 -10.96 10.87
N ALA A 49 -11.85 -10.44 10.91
CA ALA A 49 -12.41 -9.64 9.83
C ALA A 49 -11.62 -8.34 9.50
N GLY A 50 -10.49 -8.08 10.17
CA GLY A 50 -9.46 -7.11 9.75
C GLY A 50 -8.41 -7.71 8.81
N ASP A 51 -8.04 -8.98 9.03
CA ASP A 51 -7.08 -9.74 8.22
C ASP A 51 -7.66 -10.03 6.83
N LEU A 52 -8.97 -10.34 6.73
CA LEU A 52 -9.65 -10.50 5.44
C LEU A 52 -9.49 -9.26 4.55
N SER A 53 -9.67 -8.04 5.10
CA SER A 53 -9.57 -6.82 4.31
C SER A 53 -8.11 -6.48 3.92
N ARG A 54 -7.14 -6.83 4.77
CA ARG A 54 -5.71 -6.65 4.48
C ARG A 54 -5.19 -7.68 3.48
N ASP A 55 -5.63 -8.92 3.59
CA ASP A 55 -5.34 -9.99 2.64
C ASP A 55 -5.99 -9.69 1.28
N GLU A 56 -7.22 -9.17 1.26
CA GLU A 56 -7.88 -8.67 0.04
C GLU A 56 -7.06 -7.57 -0.65
N LEU A 57 -6.59 -6.55 0.10
CA LEU A 57 -5.72 -5.50 -0.44
C LEU A 57 -4.37 -6.06 -0.91
N THR A 58 -3.83 -7.03 -0.19
CA THR A 58 -2.59 -7.72 -0.55
C THR A 58 -2.77 -8.43 -1.89
N GLN A 59 -3.83 -9.22 -2.04
CA GLN A 59 -4.13 -9.94 -3.28
C GLN A 59 -4.43 -8.98 -4.44
N GLU A 60 -5.13 -7.88 -4.19
CA GLU A 60 -5.42 -6.87 -5.21
C GLU A 60 -4.13 -6.25 -5.76
N ILE A 61 -3.23 -5.78 -4.89
CA ILE A 61 -1.93 -5.23 -5.28
C ILE A 61 -1.04 -6.30 -5.93
N GLU A 62 -1.05 -7.53 -5.43
CA GLU A 62 -0.25 -8.61 -6.00
C GLU A 62 -0.79 -9.16 -7.32
N SER A 63 -2.08 -8.97 -7.59
CA SER A 63 -2.71 -9.34 -8.86
C SER A 63 -2.47 -8.32 -9.98
N MET A 64 -1.93 -7.14 -9.66
CA MET A 64 -1.54 -6.13 -10.65
C MET A 64 -0.32 -6.58 -11.47
N ASP A 65 -0.16 -6.01 -12.66
CA ASP A 65 1.03 -6.23 -13.50
C ASP A 65 2.30 -5.66 -12.85
N ASP A 66 3.49 -6.17 -13.19
CA ASP A 66 4.76 -5.67 -12.65
C ASP A 66 4.91 -4.15 -12.83
N GLU A 67 4.52 -3.62 -13.99
CA GLU A 67 4.57 -2.18 -14.26
C GLU A 67 3.64 -1.38 -13.34
N GLN A 68 2.46 -1.91 -13.05
CA GLN A 68 1.53 -1.31 -12.12
C GLN A 68 2.14 -1.32 -10.71
N LYS A 69 2.64 -2.47 -10.23
CA LYS A 69 3.29 -2.53 -8.90
C LYS A 69 4.45 -1.55 -8.77
N ASP A 70 5.31 -1.47 -9.79
CA ASP A 70 6.43 -0.52 -9.85
C ASP A 70 5.95 0.94 -9.79
N ALA A 71 4.89 1.26 -10.54
CA ALA A 71 4.29 2.59 -10.56
C ALA A 71 3.61 2.94 -9.23
N LEU A 72 3.01 1.98 -8.52
CA LEU A 72 2.43 2.18 -7.19
C LEU A 72 3.50 2.56 -6.16
N VAL A 73 4.63 1.87 -6.17
CA VAL A 73 5.77 2.18 -5.30
C VAL A 73 6.37 3.55 -5.66
N ALA A 74 6.50 3.86 -6.95
CA ALA A 74 6.98 5.16 -7.40
C ALA A 74 6.04 6.29 -6.96
N LEU A 75 4.72 6.10 -7.09
CA LEU A 75 3.70 7.06 -6.67
C LEU A 75 3.77 7.31 -5.16
N PHE A 76 3.94 6.24 -4.38
CA PHE A 76 4.15 6.31 -2.94
C PHE A 76 5.41 7.13 -2.58
N TRP A 77 6.52 6.94 -3.28
CA TRP A 77 7.74 7.75 -3.04
C TRP A 77 7.56 9.21 -3.42
N ILE A 78 6.80 9.52 -4.49
CA ILE A 78 6.49 10.90 -4.87
C ILE A 78 5.62 11.57 -3.80
N GLY A 79 4.61 10.87 -3.30
CA GLY A 79 3.77 11.39 -2.22
C GLY A 79 4.50 11.60 -0.91
N ARG A 80 5.47 10.72 -0.59
CA ARG A 80 6.34 10.86 0.58
C ARG A 80 7.37 11.99 0.44
N GLY A 81 7.60 12.48 -0.79
CA GLY A 81 8.63 13.47 -1.11
C GLY A 81 10.04 12.90 -1.28
N ASP A 82 10.17 11.59 -1.50
CA ASP A 82 11.44 10.92 -1.82
C ASP A 82 11.79 11.01 -3.32
N ALA A 83 10.81 11.30 -4.17
CA ALA A 83 10.98 11.45 -5.60
C ALA A 83 10.11 12.60 -6.14
N GLU A 84 10.49 13.15 -7.29
CA GLU A 84 9.72 14.19 -7.96
C GLU A 84 8.92 13.62 -9.15
N PRO A 85 7.76 14.20 -9.50
CA PRO A 85 6.95 13.74 -10.64
C PRO A 85 7.70 13.85 -11.98
N GLU A 86 8.70 14.73 -12.09
CA GLU A 86 9.57 14.82 -13.26
C GLU A 86 10.51 13.61 -13.42
N GLU A 87 10.80 12.89 -12.33
CA GLU A 87 11.68 11.73 -12.30
C GLU A 87 10.91 10.40 -12.44
N TRP A 88 9.60 10.44 -12.73
CA TRP A 88 8.69 9.28 -12.76
C TRP A 88 9.28 8.00 -13.37
N GLU A 89 9.84 8.10 -14.58
CA GLU A 89 10.40 6.94 -15.30
C GLU A 89 11.63 6.36 -14.57
N GLU A 90 12.47 7.21 -13.98
CA GLU A 90 13.62 6.79 -13.19
C GLU A 90 13.17 6.21 -11.84
N THR A 91 12.19 6.83 -11.20
CA THR A 91 11.59 6.36 -9.95
C THR A 91 10.96 4.98 -10.12
N LYS A 92 10.21 4.74 -11.22
CA LYS A 92 9.70 3.41 -11.58
C LYS A 92 10.82 2.39 -11.76
N ALA A 93 11.87 2.74 -12.51
CA ALA A 93 13.00 1.86 -12.73
C ALA A 93 13.75 1.54 -11.41
N LEU A 94 13.79 2.50 -10.49
CA LEU A 94 14.35 2.32 -9.15
C LEU A 94 13.45 1.44 -8.29
N ALA A 95 12.13 1.64 -8.31
CA ALA A 95 11.15 0.82 -7.61
C ALA A 95 11.25 -0.65 -8.02
N ARG A 96 11.39 -0.91 -9.32
CA ARG A 96 11.61 -2.25 -9.87
C ARG A 96 12.89 -2.92 -9.37
N GLN A 97 13.95 -2.14 -9.17
CA GLN A 97 15.24 -2.67 -8.70
C GLN A 97 15.29 -2.81 -7.18
N GLN A 98 14.55 -1.97 -6.46
CA GLN A 98 14.57 -1.89 -4.99
C GLN A 98 13.53 -2.80 -4.34
N HIS A 99 12.42 -3.12 -5.01
CA HIS A 99 11.47 -4.07 -4.47
C HIS A 99 12.03 -5.50 -4.62
N GLU A 100 12.51 -6.08 -3.52
CA GLU A 100 12.79 -7.52 -3.42
C GLU A 100 11.72 -8.14 -2.52
N GLY A 101 10.62 -8.61 -3.10
CA GLY A 101 9.51 -9.24 -2.37
C GLY A 101 8.13 -8.79 -2.83
N LEU A 102 7.14 -9.00 -1.98
CA LEU A 102 5.75 -8.59 -2.21
C LEU A 102 5.62 -7.07 -2.03
N VAL A 103 5.19 -6.37 -3.09
CA VAL A 103 4.99 -4.92 -3.09
C VAL A 103 3.88 -4.53 -2.12
N SER A 104 2.83 -5.35 -2.07
CA SER A 104 1.77 -5.27 -1.05
C SER A 104 2.31 -5.19 0.38
N THR A 105 3.22 -6.08 0.77
CA THR A 105 3.82 -6.11 2.11
C THR A 105 4.60 -4.83 2.41
N TYR A 106 5.32 -4.30 1.42
CA TYR A 106 6.07 -3.04 1.57
C TYR A 106 5.12 -1.85 1.83
N LEU A 107 4.06 -1.75 1.02
CA LEU A 107 3.07 -0.67 1.08
C LEU A 107 2.20 -0.76 2.34
N LEU A 108 1.63 -1.94 2.62
CA LEU A 108 0.80 -2.19 3.81
C LEU A 108 1.59 -2.15 5.12
N GLY A 109 2.93 -2.17 5.06
CA GLY A 109 3.79 -1.90 6.21
C GLY A 109 3.81 -0.44 6.65
N GLN A 110 3.29 0.48 5.82
CA GLN A 110 3.28 1.91 6.11
C GLN A 110 1.86 2.36 6.51
N PRO A 111 1.64 2.87 7.73
CA PRO A 111 0.32 3.29 8.19
C PRO A 111 -0.30 4.43 7.37
N GLU A 112 0.55 5.28 6.82
CA GLU A 112 0.16 6.47 6.05
C GLU A 112 0.20 6.22 4.52
N VAL A 113 0.26 4.94 4.10
CA VAL A 113 0.35 4.58 2.67
C VAL A 113 -0.75 5.19 1.82
N GLY A 114 -1.99 5.23 2.33
CA GLY A 114 -3.12 5.82 1.63
C GLY A 114 -2.95 7.33 1.42
N GLU A 115 -2.46 8.04 2.44
CA GLU A 115 -2.20 9.48 2.34
C GLU A 115 -1.10 9.77 1.32
N PHE A 116 0.02 9.05 1.37
CA PHE A 116 1.10 9.22 0.41
C PHE A 116 0.69 8.87 -1.02
N LEU A 117 -0.10 7.82 -1.25
CA LEU A 117 -0.58 7.50 -2.59
C LEU A 117 -1.49 8.60 -3.16
N ALA A 118 -2.37 9.17 -2.34
CA ALA A 118 -3.20 10.31 -2.75
C ALA A 118 -2.36 11.56 -3.04
N GLU A 119 -1.41 11.90 -2.17
CA GLU A 119 -0.52 13.05 -2.39
C GLU A 119 0.36 12.86 -3.64
N GLY A 120 0.82 11.63 -3.90
CA GLY A 120 1.58 11.29 -5.10
C GLY A 120 0.75 11.45 -6.37
N LEU A 121 -0.51 10.98 -6.35
CA LEU A 121 -1.45 11.14 -7.46
C LEU A 121 -1.74 12.62 -7.73
N GLU A 122 -2.03 13.41 -6.69
CA GLU A 122 -2.29 14.84 -6.83
C GLU A 122 -1.10 15.57 -7.45
N ARG A 123 0.13 15.28 -7.01
CA ARG A 123 1.36 15.85 -7.60
C ARG A 123 1.54 15.48 -9.07
N MET A 124 1.27 14.24 -9.43
CA MET A 124 1.35 13.79 -10.84
C MET A 124 0.30 14.52 -11.71
N LEU A 125 -0.92 14.69 -11.20
CA LEU A 125 -1.96 15.45 -11.90
C LEU A 125 -1.59 16.93 -12.04
N GLU A 126 -1.03 17.55 -11.00
CA GLU A 126 -0.56 18.95 -11.04
C GLU A 126 0.61 19.15 -12.01
N TYR A 127 1.49 18.15 -12.14
CA TYR A 127 2.58 18.16 -13.11
C TYR A 127 2.10 18.08 -14.58
N GLY A 128 0.86 17.64 -14.81
CA GLY A 128 0.28 17.52 -16.16
C GLY A 128 0.51 16.15 -16.80
N VAL A 129 0.50 15.10 -15.98
CA VAL A 129 0.49 13.71 -16.43
C VAL A 129 -0.93 13.34 -16.83
N GLU A 130 -1.09 12.77 -18.03
CA GLU A 130 -2.38 12.30 -18.58
C GLU A 130 -2.56 10.79 -18.38
#